data_AF-A0A0B6ZM56-F1
#
_entry.id   AF-A0A0B6ZM56-F1
#
_cell.length_a   1.000
_cell.length_b   1.000
_cell.length_c   1.000
_cell.angle_alpha   90.00
_cell.angle_beta   90.00
_cell.angle_gamma   90.00
#
_symmetry.space_group_name_H-M   'P 1'
#
loop_
_entity.id
_entity.type
_entity.pdbx_description
1 polymer ?
#
loop_
_entity_poly.entity_id
_entity_poly.type
_entity_poly.pdbx_seq_one_letter_code
_entity_poly.pdbx_strand_id
1 'polypeptide(L)'
;GILQTQASKFVARFHEERKNKLSLILDNERWKQADVPAEFQDLVNHIIKTGTLTLPEKRSDSEIKPTECLQVGTEQYAVVGTVLMLVKMMVEYCQCVVNIPSATSDLLTRLVDLLKVFNSRTCQLLIGAGARQLVGLKTISTQGV
;
A
#
# COMPACT_ATOMS: atom_id res chain seq x y z
N GLY A 1 -16.94 -19.88 20.55
CA GLY A 1 -16.75 -19.30 21.90
C GLY A 1 -16.64 -17.78 21.80
N ILE A 2 -16.88 -17.07 22.90
CA ILE A 2 -16.91 -15.59 22.96
C ILE A 2 -15.63 -14.97 22.37
N LEU A 3 -14.46 -15.55 22.68
CA LEU A 3 -13.17 -15.09 22.15
C LEU A 3 -13.10 -15.13 20.61
N GLN A 4 -13.61 -16.20 19.99
CA GLN A 4 -13.63 -16.32 18.52
C GLN A 4 -14.55 -15.27 17.90
N THR A 5 -15.71 -15.01 18.52
CA THR A 5 -16.63 -13.97 18.06
C THR A 5 -16.00 -12.57 18.17
N GLN A 6 -15.25 -12.30 19.24
CA GLN A 6 -14.53 -11.03 19.39
C GLN A 6 -13.38 -10.90 18.38
N ALA A 7 -12.62 -11.98 18.15
CA ALA A 7 -11.58 -12.01 17.12
C ALA A 7 -12.14 -11.71 15.73
N SER A 8 -13.25 -12.35 15.33
CA SER A 8 -13.90 -12.06 14.04
C SER A 8 -14.40 -10.62 13.94
N LYS A 9 -14.98 -10.06 15.01
CA LYS A 9 -15.39 -8.64 15.04
C LYS A 9 -14.19 -7.70 14.90
N PHE A 10 -13.09 -8.01 15.58
CA PHE A 10 -11.84 -7.26 15.45
C PHE A 10 -11.32 -7.31 14.01
N VAL A 11 -11.20 -8.49 13.41
CA VAL A 11 -10.69 -8.65 12.03
C VAL A 11 -11.56 -7.92 11.02
N ALA A 12 -12.88 -8.01 11.16
CA ALA A 12 -13.81 -7.28 10.29
C ALA A 12 -13.59 -5.76 10.38
N ARG A 13 -13.56 -5.21 11.60
CA ARG A 13 -13.32 -3.78 11.82
C ARG A 13 -11.93 -3.35 11.34
N PHE A 14 -10.90 -4.11 11.69
CA PHE A 14 -9.52 -3.89 11.26
C PHE A 14 -9.44 -3.80 9.75
N HIS A 15 -10.03 -4.75 9.03
CA HIS A 15 -10.03 -4.77 7.57
C HIS A 15 -10.76 -3.56 6.97
N GLU A 16 -11.95 -3.25 7.44
CA GLU A 16 -12.73 -2.09 6.98
C GLU A 16 -11.97 -0.78 7.17
N GLU A 17 -11.32 -0.58 8.32
CA GLU A 17 -10.49 0.60 8.57
C GLU A 17 -9.32 0.71 7.57
N ARG A 18 -8.63 -0.40 7.26
CA ARG A 18 -7.52 -0.39 6.28
C ARG A 18 -8.03 -0.14 4.86
N LYS A 19 -9.15 -0.75 4.48
CA LYS A 19 -9.75 -0.59 3.16
C LYS A 19 -10.24 0.85 2.93
N ASN A 20 -10.91 1.44 3.92
CA ASN A 20 -11.36 2.83 3.86
C ASN A 20 -10.17 3.80 3.79
N LYS A 21 -9.14 3.58 4.63
CA LYS A 21 -7.92 4.39 4.58
C LYS A 21 -7.22 4.27 3.24
N LEU A 22 -7.08 3.05 2.70
CA LEU A 22 -6.43 2.80 1.42
C LEU A 22 -7.15 3.49 0.26
N SER A 23 -8.48 3.39 0.21
CA SER A 23 -9.28 4.08 -0.80
C SER A 23 -9.11 5.60 -0.71
N LEU A 24 -9.15 6.16 0.52
CA LEU A 24 -8.98 7.59 0.74
C LEU A 24 -7.61 8.10 0.27
N ILE A 25 -6.52 7.40 0.60
CA ILE A 25 -5.17 7.83 0.20
C ILE A 25 -4.95 7.65 -1.30
N LEU A 26 -5.50 6.61 -1.93
CA LEU A 26 -5.46 6.42 -3.38
C LEU A 26 -6.18 7.56 -4.11
N ASP A 27 -7.37 7.93 -3.64
CA ASP A 27 -8.18 8.98 -4.27
C ASP A 27 -7.53 10.37 -4.21
N ASN A 28 -6.67 10.58 -3.21
CA ASN A 28 -5.92 11.82 -3.02
C ASN A 28 -4.47 11.72 -3.49
N GLU A 29 -4.05 10.58 -4.05
CA GLU A 29 -2.68 10.35 -4.50
C GLU A 29 -2.34 11.28 -5.66
N ARG A 30 -1.17 11.93 -5.57
CA ARG A 30 -0.72 12.91 -6.57
C ARG A 30 0.08 12.28 -7.71
N TRP A 31 0.36 10.98 -7.62
CA TRP A 31 1.15 10.22 -8.59
C TRP A 31 2.52 10.84 -8.85
N LYS A 32 3.10 11.44 -7.80
CA LYS A 32 4.46 11.96 -7.81
C LYS A 32 5.33 11.07 -6.94
N GLN A 33 6.60 10.99 -7.31
CA GLN A 33 7.61 10.34 -6.48
C GLN A 33 7.57 10.94 -5.07
N ALA A 34 7.44 10.07 -4.09
CA ALA A 34 7.43 10.43 -2.68
C ALA A 34 8.81 10.24 -2.08
N ASP A 35 9.15 11.08 -1.12
CA ASP A 35 10.30 10.84 -0.26
C ASP A 35 10.07 9.57 0.54
N VAL A 36 11.10 8.74 0.63
CA VAL A 36 11.13 7.47 1.37
C VAL A 36 11.78 7.73 2.71
N PRO A 37 11.01 7.72 3.82
CA PRO A 37 11.59 7.82 5.15
C PRO A 37 12.52 6.65 5.44
N ALA A 38 13.56 6.88 6.25
CA ALA A 38 14.53 5.85 6.62
C ALA A 38 13.88 4.60 7.23
N GLU A 39 12.81 4.78 8.03
CA GLU A 39 12.03 3.67 8.60
C GLU A 39 11.46 2.70 7.54
N PHE A 40 11.10 3.21 6.36
CA PHE A 40 10.62 2.37 5.26
C PHE A 40 11.76 1.65 4.56
N GLN A 41 12.91 2.31 4.42
CA GLN A 41 14.10 1.67 3.87
C GLN A 41 14.57 0.53 4.79
N ASP A 42 14.59 0.75 6.11
CA ASP A 42 14.92 -0.26 7.12
C ASP A 42 13.92 -1.41 7.12
N LEU A 43 12.63 -1.10 7.02
CA LEU A 43 11.58 -2.11 6.92
C LEU A 43 11.81 -3.03 5.71
N VAL A 44 12.05 -2.46 4.53
CA VAL A 44 12.27 -3.24 3.31
C VAL A 44 13.56 -4.06 3.39
N ASN A 45 14.64 -3.47 3.92
CA ASN A 45 15.89 -4.19 4.16
C ASN A 45 15.68 -5.39 5.10
N HIS A 46 14.88 -5.22 6.16
CA HIS A 46 14.54 -6.29 7.09
C HIS A 46 13.70 -7.38 6.44
N ILE A 47 12.70 -7.02 5.62
CA ILE A 47 11.88 -7.98 4.87
C ILE A 47 12.75 -8.80 3.92
N ILE A 48 13.68 -8.17 3.20
CA ILE A 48 14.61 -8.86 2.29
C ILE A 48 15.52 -9.82 3.07
N LYS A 49 16.08 -9.37 4.19
CA LYS A 49 17.00 -10.17 5.00
C LYS A 49 16.33 -11.37 5.66
N THR A 50 15.10 -11.20 6.16
CA THR A 50 14.41 -12.23 6.95
C THR A 50 13.43 -13.07 6.13
N GLY A 51 12.99 -12.59 4.97
CA GLY A 51 11.90 -13.18 4.21
C GLY A 51 10.53 -13.03 4.88
N THR A 52 10.40 -12.20 5.90
CA THR A 52 9.15 -12.03 6.68
C THR A 52 8.68 -10.59 6.69
N LEU A 53 7.35 -10.40 6.56
CA LEU A 53 6.68 -9.10 6.66
C LEU A 53 6.49 -8.69 8.12
N THR A 54 7.60 -8.39 8.81
CA THR A 54 7.61 -7.97 10.21
C THR A 54 8.30 -6.63 10.37
N LEU A 55 8.01 -5.91 11.46
CA LEU A 55 8.71 -4.66 11.76
C LEU A 55 10.13 -4.96 12.27
N PRO A 56 11.14 -4.21 11.83
CA PRO A 56 12.48 -4.28 12.41
C PRO A 56 12.45 -3.75 13.86
N GLU A 57 13.38 -4.24 14.69
CA GLU A 57 13.61 -3.66 16.01
C GLU A 57 14.07 -2.20 15.86
N LYS A 58 13.48 -1.32 16.67
CA LYS A 58 13.70 0.13 16.59
C LYS A 58 15.17 0.43 16.89
N ARG A 59 15.94 0.86 15.89
CA ARG A 59 17.31 1.34 16.10
C ARG A 59 17.25 2.75 16.71
N SER A 60 18.12 3.02 17.68
CA SER A 60 18.27 4.33 18.33
C SER A 60 18.52 5.42 17.29
N ASP A 61 17.82 6.55 17.42
CA ASP A 61 17.83 7.72 16.53
C ASP A 61 19.21 8.03 15.94
N SER A 62 19.37 7.69 14.68
CA SER A 62 20.27 8.40 13.79
C SER A 62 19.39 9.20 12.84
N GLU A 63 19.60 10.51 12.77
CA GLU A 63 18.93 11.43 11.82
C GLU A 63 19.28 11.02 10.38
N ILE A 64 18.62 9.99 9.87
CA ILE A 64 18.81 9.51 8.50
C ILE A 64 17.84 10.29 7.63
N LYS A 65 18.40 11.04 6.67
CA LYS A 65 17.64 11.83 5.71
C LYS A 65 16.75 10.92 4.85
N PRO A 66 15.51 11.34 4.53
CA PRO A 66 14.70 10.68 3.53
C PRO A 66 15.43 10.55 2.19
N THR A 67 15.21 9.45 1.48
CA THR A 67 15.76 9.22 0.13
C THR A 67 14.66 9.36 -0.93
N GLU A 68 15.03 9.71 -2.15
CA GLU A 68 14.05 9.87 -3.25
C GLU A 68 13.56 8.52 -3.81
N CYS A 69 14.35 7.45 -3.64
CA CYS A 69 14.03 6.10 -4.11
C CYS A 69 14.05 5.10 -2.97
N LEU A 70 13.22 4.06 -3.10
CA LEU A 70 13.26 2.88 -2.25
C LEU A 70 14.23 1.87 -2.85
N GLN A 71 15.24 1.48 -2.09
CA GLN A 71 16.18 0.45 -2.50
C GLN A 71 15.67 -0.94 -2.11
N VAL A 72 15.58 -1.84 -3.08
CA VAL A 72 15.19 -3.24 -2.87
C VAL A 72 16.33 -4.11 -3.38
N GLY A 73 17.22 -4.53 -2.47
CA GLY A 73 18.45 -5.24 -2.83
C GLY A 73 19.42 -4.31 -3.57
N THR A 74 19.68 -4.59 -4.84
CA THR A 74 20.53 -3.77 -5.71
C THR A 74 19.75 -2.75 -6.53
N GLU A 75 18.43 -2.89 -6.62
CA GLU A 75 17.58 -2.10 -7.50
C GLU A 75 16.96 -0.90 -6.76
N GLN A 76 16.70 0.18 -7.49
CA GLN A 76 16.07 1.40 -6.98
C GLN A 76 14.70 1.61 -7.61
N TYR A 77 13.71 1.92 -6.78
CA TYR A 77 12.32 2.11 -7.19
C TYR A 77 11.83 3.50 -6.78
N ALA A 78 11.36 4.27 -7.75
CA ALA A 78 10.55 5.45 -7.48
C ALA A 78 9.17 4.97 -7.01
N VAL A 79 8.75 5.42 -5.83
CA VAL A 79 7.49 5.01 -5.20
C VAL A 79 6.62 6.22 -4.92
N VAL A 80 5.30 6.01 -4.88
CA VAL A 80 4.32 7.01 -4.44
C VAL A 80 3.96 6.76 -2.98
N GLY A 81 3.43 7.79 -2.28
CA GLY A 81 3.13 7.70 -0.85
C GLY A 81 2.21 6.54 -0.49
N THR A 82 1.24 6.23 -1.36
CA THR A 82 0.30 5.13 -1.15
C THR A 82 0.95 3.75 -1.18
N VAL A 83 2.03 3.55 -1.96
CA VAL A 83 2.78 2.28 -1.96
C VAL A 83 3.44 2.05 -0.60
N LEU A 84 4.03 3.09 -0.02
CA LEU A 84 4.61 3.02 1.33
C LEU A 84 3.52 2.64 2.36
N MET A 85 2.36 3.30 2.29
CA MET A 85 1.24 2.99 3.18
C MET A 85 0.71 1.57 2.98
N LEU A 86 0.67 1.06 1.75
CA LEU A 86 0.25 -0.32 1.47
C LEU A 86 1.20 -1.33 2.11
N VAL A 87 2.53 -1.14 1.97
CA VAL A 87 3.53 -2.01 2.61
C VAL A 87 3.33 -2.02 4.14
N LYS A 88 3.09 -0.86 4.75
CA LYS A 88 2.79 -0.78 6.19
C LYS A 88 1.54 -1.56 6.57
N MET A 89 0.45 -1.42 5.81
CA MET A 89 -0.77 -2.19 6.03
C MET A 89 -0.50 -3.70 5.92
N MET A 90 0.26 -4.16 4.93
CA MET A 90 0.61 -5.59 4.78
C MET A 90 1.31 -6.14 6.02
N VAL A 91 2.26 -5.38 6.58
CA VAL A 91 2.96 -5.75 7.82
C VAL A 91 1.99 -5.85 9.00
N GLU A 92 1.03 -4.92 9.12
CA GLU A 92 -0.01 -4.99 10.18
C GLU A 92 -0.86 -6.26 10.07
N TYR A 93 -1.22 -6.71 8.85
CA TYR A 93 -1.93 -7.99 8.65
C TYR A 93 -1.07 -9.16 9.11
N CYS A 94 0.21 -9.19 8.73
CA CYS A 94 1.13 -10.26 9.11
C CYS A 94 1.36 -10.31 10.62
N GLN A 95 1.44 -9.15 11.29
CA GLN A 95 1.48 -9.08 12.76
C GLN A 95 0.20 -9.62 13.39
N CYS A 96 -0.97 -9.28 12.84
CA CYS A 96 -2.24 -9.81 13.32
C CYS A 96 -2.32 -11.33 13.18
N VAL A 97 -1.73 -11.91 12.13
CA VAL A 97 -1.66 -13.37 11.95
C VAL A 97 -0.86 -14.03 13.07
N VAL A 98 0.25 -13.42 13.50
CA VAL A 98 1.06 -13.91 14.63
C VAL A 98 0.30 -13.75 15.96
N ASN A 99 -0.36 -12.61 16.16
CA ASN A 99 -1.03 -12.29 17.41
C ASN A 99 -2.39 -13.00 17.60
N ILE A 100 -3.06 -13.37 16.51
CA ILE A 100 -4.38 -14.01 16.51
C ILE A 100 -4.36 -15.25 15.58
N PRO A 101 -3.68 -16.34 15.96
CA PRO A 101 -3.55 -17.52 15.11
C PRO A 101 -4.89 -18.16 14.73
N SER A 102 -5.93 -18.03 15.56
CA SER A 102 -7.27 -18.55 15.26
C SER A 102 -8.01 -17.79 14.15
N ALA A 103 -7.46 -16.65 13.70
CA ALA A 103 -8.02 -15.81 12.63
C ALA A 103 -7.13 -15.77 11.38
N THR A 104 -6.06 -16.56 11.30
CA THR A 104 -5.09 -16.52 10.20
C THR A 104 -5.73 -16.61 8.81
N SER A 105 -6.64 -17.57 8.60
CA SER A 105 -7.28 -17.76 7.30
C SER A 105 -8.14 -16.55 6.88
N ASP A 106 -8.88 -15.96 7.82
CA ASP A 106 -9.67 -14.75 7.57
C ASP A 106 -8.77 -13.55 7.27
N LEU A 107 -7.73 -13.33 8.09
CA LEU A 107 -6.76 -12.26 7.89
C LEU A 107 -6.04 -12.34 6.52
N LEU A 108 -5.61 -13.53 6.09
CA LEU A 108 -4.97 -13.71 4.79
C LEU A 108 -5.95 -13.45 3.63
N THR A 109 -7.19 -13.93 3.76
CA THR A 109 -8.24 -13.65 2.77
C THR A 109 -8.52 -12.16 2.64
N ARG A 110 -8.58 -11.45 3.77
CA ARG A 110 -8.78 -10.00 3.87
C ARG A 110 -7.59 -9.21 3.31
N LEU A 111 -6.37 -9.68 3.54
CA LEU A 111 -5.17 -9.09 2.93
C LEU A 111 -5.21 -9.20 1.40
N VAL A 112 -5.61 -10.36 0.87
CA VAL A 112 -5.80 -10.54 -0.58
C VAL A 112 -6.88 -9.60 -1.12
N ASP A 113 -8.00 -9.42 -0.40
CA ASP A 113 -9.03 -8.44 -0.78
C ASP A 113 -8.46 -7.01 -0.83
N LEU A 114 -7.65 -6.61 0.17
CA LEU A 114 -7.01 -5.29 0.20
C LEU A 114 -6.12 -5.06 -1.02
N LEU A 115 -5.31 -6.07 -1.41
CA LEU A 115 -4.46 -5.99 -2.60
C LEU A 115 -5.27 -5.89 -3.90
N LYS A 116 -6.42 -6.59 -3.98
CA LYS A 116 -7.35 -6.48 -5.11
C LYS A 116 -7.95 -5.08 -5.20
N VAL A 117 -8.33 -4.49 -4.07
CA VAL A 117 -8.84 -3.10 -3.99
C VAL A 117 -7.77 -2.12 -4.47
N PHE A 118 -6.53 -2.25 -3.99
CA PHE A 118 -5.41 -1.43 -4.45
C PHE A 118 -5.23 -1.50 -5.97
N ASN A 119 -5.14 -2.72 -6.52
CA ASN A 119 -4.93 -2.93 -7.94
C ASN A 119 -6.09 -2.35 -8.78
N SER A 120 -7.33 -2.71 -8.43
CA SER A 120 -8.52 -2.24 -9.15
C SER A 120 -8.62 -0.72 -9.13
N ARG A 121 -8.45 -0.09 -7.96
CA ARG A 121 -8.58 1.36 -7.81
C ARG A 121 -7.42 2.11 -8.47
N THR A 122 -6.19 1.61 -8.38
CA THR A 122 -5.04 2.18 -9.08
C THR A 122 -5.24 2.18 -10.59
N CYS A 123 -5.69 1.05 -11.16
CA CYS A 123 -6.02 0.97 -12.59
C CYS A 123 -7.10 1.98 -12.98
N GLN A 124 -8.18 2.10 -12.19
CA GLN A 124 -9.22 3.10 -12.44
C GLN A 124 -8.69 4.53 -12.43
N LEU A 125 -7.81 4.86 -11.48
CA LEU A 125 -7.27 6.22 -11.34
C LEU A 125 -6.27 6.55 -12.44
N LEU A 126 -5.38 5.62 -12.81
CA LEU A 126 -4.41 5.83 -13.88
C LEU A 126 -5.08 5.93 -15.26
N ILE A 127 -6.02 5.02 -15.55
CA ILE A 127 -6.76 5.04 -16.82
C ILE A 127 -7.76 6.20 -16.85
N GLY A 128 -8.44 6.47 -15.73
CA GLY A 128 -9.40 7.56 -15.59
C GLY A 128 -8.77 8.96 -15.62
N ALA A 129 -7.55 9.12 -15.11
CA ALA A 129 -6.78 10.36 -15.25
C ALA A 129 -6.24 10.54 -16.68
N GLY A 130 -5.81 9.45 -17.33
CA GLY A 130 -5.40 9.45 -18.74
C GLY A 130 -6.55 9.79 -19.70
N ALA A 131 -7.74 9.25 -19.46
CA ALA A 131 -8.95 9.59 -20.23
C ALA A 131 -9.38 11.06 -20.05
N ARG A 132 -9.09 11.69 -18.90
CA ARG A 132 -9.36 13.11 -18.66
C ARG A 132 -8.36 14.05 -19.34
N GLN A 133 -7.12 13.63 -19.60
CA GLN A 133 -6.16 14.42 -20.39
C GLN A 133 -6.34 14.24 -21.91
N LEU A 134 -7.00 13.17 -22.36
CA LEU A 134 -7.27 12.90 -23.79
C LEU A 134 -8.50 13.63 -24.34
N VAL A 135 -9.34 14.27 -23.51
CA VAL A 135 -10.35 15.25 -23.98
C VAL A 135 -9.71 16.64 -24.15
N GLY A 136 -8.49 16.64 -24.69
CA GLY A 136 -7.83 17.75 -25.35
C GLY A 136 -7.58 17.46 -26.83
N LEU A 137 -8.27 16.47 -27.42
CA LEU A 137 -8.31 16.28 -28.86
C LEU A 137 -9.04 17.49 -29.48
N LYS A 138 -8.26 18.44 -29.99
CA LYS A 138 -8.75 19.43 -30.96
C LYS A 138 -9.50 18.68 -32.05
N THR A 139 -10.78 18.99 -32.20
CA THR A 139 -11.59 18.60 -33.35
C THR A 139 -10.81 18.96 -34.62
N ILE A 140 -10.28 17.94 -35.30
CA ILE A 140 -9.76 18.12 -36.65
C ILE A 140 -10.99 18.34 -37.53
N SER A 141 -11.29 19.60 -37.83
CA SER A 141 -12.23 19.95 -38.90
C SER A 141 -11.56 19.56 -40.21
N THR A 142 -12.04 18.49 -40.84
CA THR A 142 -11.77 18.25 -42.25
C THR A 142 -12.52 19.31 -43.05
N GLN A 143 -11.82 20.35 -43.49
CA GLN A 143 -12.28 21.14 -44.63
C GLN A 143 -12.16 20.25 -45.86
N GLY A 144 -13.29 19.77 -46.35
CA GLY A 144 -13.39 19.16 -47.67
C GLY A 144 -13.01 20.19 -48.72
N VAL A 145 -12.16 19.77 -49.64
CA VAL A 145 -11.93 20.43 -50.93
C VAL A 145 -13.15 20.22 -51.82
#